data_AF-A0A4W3IGW9-F1
#
_entry.id   AF-A0A4W3IGW9-F1
#
_cell.length_a   1.000
_cell.length_b   1.000
_cell.length_c   1.000
_cell.angle_alpha   90.00
_cell.angle_beta   90.00
_cell.angle_gamma   90.00
#
_symmetry.space_group_name_H-M   'P 1'
#
loop_
_entity.id
_entity.type
_entity.pdbx_description
1 polymer ?
#
loop_
_entity_poly.entity_id
_entity_poly.type
_entity_poly.pdbx_seq_one_letter_code
_entity_poly.pdbx_strand_id
1 'polypeptide(L)'
;MSLPDKCVESPTEIYRRGQSWLRLYESEIQKCTCTRRTLCYNVRTKDCSTNKCFHGGRCASQLHSEHYLCLCPAGYRGKHCEIDVDTQCINDNGIGYRGTINYTVSGTKCLKWNARAVAERRYNAMREDALQLGLGSHNYCRNPDNDIMPWCFVKRANSWKFCDIPKCPPVLSKFTVFLKLFPPALASPCGQRKQKIGKIVGGNVVTIKSHPWQVAVYRKDRRDENYFFHCGASLIHPCWVVTAAHCILPNTLHTDYQVILGKSSTNETSENEQKFFVENITVHQEFDSMTYNNDIALLKLKAPSGMCAKESEFVQMVCLPSQNLTFPDKTLCEVSGYGKEKEFSPFYSKRLKEAKVNLISKQVCTSADYYGSLLTDNMLCAGHPNWKADSCKGDSGGPLVCEDNGRMILYGIVSWGEGCATEKKPGVYTRVTNYIKWIEQNM
;
A
#
# COMPACT_ATOMS: atom_id res chain seq x y z
N MET A 1 -31.95 -52.61 -3.94
CA MET A 1 -30.96 -51.70 -3.31
C MET A 1 -30.02 -51.20 -4.39
N SER A 2 -30.11 -49.93 -4.80
CA SER A 2 -29.24 -49.38 -5.85
C SER A 2 -27.82 -49.21 -5.32
N LEU A 3 -26.85 -49.85 -5.97
CA LEU A 3 -25.42 -49.69 -5.68
C LEU A 3 -25.00 -48.22 -5.86
N PRO A 4 -24.09 -47.67 -5.04
CA PRO A 4 -23.65 -46.28 -5.20
C PRO A 4 -22.84 -46.13 -6.49
N ASP A 5 -23.36 -45.33 -7.42
CA ASP A 5 -22.74 -45.01 -8.72
C ASP A 5 -21.62 -43.95 -8.61
N LYS A 6 -21.13 -43.72 -7.38
CA LYS A 6 -20.20 -42.67 -7.00
C LYS A 6 -19.23 -43.18 -5.94
N CYS A 7 -17.97 -42.77 -6.06
CA CYS A 7 -16.93 -42.99 -5.06
C CYS A 7 -16.71 -41.69 -4.28
N VAL A 8 -16.59 -41.78 -2.96
CA VAL A 8 -16.41 -40.62 -2.07
C VAL A 8 -15.03 -40.73 -1.43
N GLU A 9 -14.14 -39.79 -1.74
CA GLU A 9 -12.80 -39.73 -1.15
C GLU A 9 -12.79 -38.77 0.06
N SER A 10 -13.53 -37.66 -0.04
CA SER A 10 -13.72 -36.70 1.04
C SER A 10 -15.11 -36.04 0.94
N PRO A 11 -15.58 -35.30 1.96
CA PRO A 11 -16.87 -34.59 1.90
C PRO A 11 -17.02 -33.60 0.73
N THR A 12 -15.91 -33.26 0.07
CA THR A 12 -15.82 -32.33 -1.06
C THR A 12 -15.39 -32.99 -2.37
N GLU A 13 -14.98 -34.26 -2.35
CA GLU A 13 -14.43 -34.98 -3.51
C GLU A 13 -15.24 -36.25 -3.77
N ILE A 14 -16.13 -36.15 -4.76
CA ILE A 14 -17.03 -37.22 -5.16
C ILE A 14 -16.80 -37.48 -6.64
N TYR A 15 -16.44 -38.71 -6.97
CA TYR A 15 -16.10 -39.14 -8.32
C TYR A 15 -17.23 -40.01 -8.88
N ARG A 16 -17.59 -39.77 -10.13
CA ARG A 16 -18.50 -40.62 -10.90
C ARG A 16 -17.75 -41.83 -11.43
N ARG A 17 -18.49 -42.91 -11.70
CA ARG A 17 -17.94 -44.09 -12.36
C ARG A 17 -17.17 -43.72 -13.64
N GLY A 18 -15.97 -44.27 -13.78
CA GLY A 18 -15.03 -43.99 -14.87
C GLY A 18 -14.04 -42.85 -14.60
N GLN A 19 -14.27 -41.99 -13.61
CA GLN A 19 -13.34 -40.91 -13.28
C GLN A 19 -12.11 -41.44 -12.55
N SER A 20 -10.95 -40.87 -12.88
CA SER A 20 -9.68 -41.15 -12.22
C SER A 20 -9.10 -39.90 -11.58
N TRP A 21 -8.36 -40.08 -10.48
CA TRP A 21 -7.67 -39.01 -9.76
C TRP A 21 -6.38 -39.53 -9.13
N LEU A 22 -5.53 -38.60 -8.72
CA LEU A 22 -4.36 -38.90 -7.90
C LEU A 22 -4.67 -38.58 -6.45
N ARG A 23 -4.09 -39.34 -5.52
CA ARG A 23 -4.14 -39.07 -4.08
C ARG A 23 -2.80 -39.37 -3.43
N LEU A 24 -2.55 -38.76 -2.28
CA LEU A 24 -1.44 -39.12 -1.39
C LEU A 24 -1.97 -40.10 -0.34
N TYR A 25 -1.35 -41.27 -0.22
CA TYR A 25 -1.67 -42.27 0.78
C TYR A 25 -0.38 -42.84 1.35
N GLU A 26 -0.19 -42.76 2.68
CA GLU A 26 1.01 -43.27 3.38
C GLU A 26 2.33 -42.83 2.73
N SER A 27 2.41 -41.54 2.34
CA SER A 27 3.56 -40.92 1.67
C SER A 27 3.83 -41.36 0.22
N GLU A 28 2.97 -42.21 -0.36
CA GLU A 28 3.04 -42.58 -1.77
C GLU A 28 1.89 -41.99 -2.58
N ILE A 29 2.15 -41.69 -3.85
CA ILE A 29 1.11 -41.19 -4.75
C ILE A 29 0.45 -42.36 -5.48
N GLN A 30 -0.86 -42.45 -5.30
CA GLN A 30 -1.70 -43.46 -5.93
C GLN A 30 -2.57 -42.85 -7.01
N LYS A 31 -2.74 -43.57 -8.12
CA LYS A 31 -3.83 -43.33 -9.06
C LYS A 31 -5.01 -44.17 -8.68
N CYS A 32 -6.14 -43.50 -8.48
CA CYS A 32 -7.41 -44.11 -8.15
C CYS A 32 -8.39 -43.95 -9.30
N THR A 33 -9.24 -44.95 -9.51
CA THR A 33 -10.34 -44.91 -10.48
C THR A 33 -11.62 -45.35 -9.81
N CYS A 34 -12.68 -44.58 -10.03
CA CYS A 34 -14.00 -44.90 -9.50
C CYS A 34 -14.66 -45.93 -10.41
N THR A 35 -14.89 -47.13 -9.88
CA THR A 35 -15.62 -48.19 -10.58
C THR A 35 -16.95 -48.45 -9.87
N ARG A 36 -17.14 -49.65 -9.29
CA ARG A 36 -18.16 -49.93 -8.25
C ARG A 36 -17.62 -49.67 -6.83
N ARG A 37 -16.30 -49.56 -6.71
CA ARG A 37 -15.53 -49.18 -5.53
C ARG A 37 -14.32 -48.38 -5.97
N THR A 38 -13.65 -47.69 -5.04
CA THR A 38 -12.38 -47.04 -5.30
C THR A 38 -11.29 -48.10 -5.49
N LEU A 39 -10.65 -48.12 -6.66
CA LEU A 39 -9.48 -48.96 -6.95
C LEU A 39 -8.27 -48.05 -7.10
N CYS A 40 -7.23 -48.27 -6.31
CA CYS A 40 -6.01 -47.45 -6.30
C CYS A 40 -4.75 -48.30 -6.48
N TYR A 41 -3.75 -47.74 -7.16
CA TYR A 41 -2.43 -48.36 -7.32
C TYR A 41 -1.35 -47.28 -7.33
N ASN A 42 -0.15 -47.62 -6.86
CA ASN A 42 0.96 -46.67 -6.75
C ASN A 42 1.47 -46.32 -8.16
N VAL A 43 1.77 -45.04 -8.38
CA VAL A 43 2.24 -44.54 -9.66
C VAL A 43 3.50 -43.70 -9.50
N ARG A 44 4.38 -43.78 -10.49
CA ARG A 44 5.49 -42.84 -10.60
C ARG A 44 4.99 -41.49 -11.09
N THR A 45 5.43 -40.43 -10.42
CA THR A 45 5.09 -39.05 -10.74
C THR A 45 6.34 -38.25 -11.06
N LYS A 46 6.18 -37.20 -11.85
CA LYS A 46 7.17 -36.15 -12.04
C LYS A 46 6.57 -34.81 -11.59
N ASP A 47 7.41 -33.80 -11.42
CA ASP A 47 6.89 -32.45 -11.19
C ASP A 47 6.16 -31.96 -12.45
N CYS A 48 5.07 -31.20 -12.24
CA CYS A 48 4.31 -30.60 -13.33
C CYS A 48 5.16 -29.57 -14.08
N SER A 49 5.04 -29.51 -15.41
CA SER A 49 5.73 -28.50 -16.23
C SER A 49 5.37 -27.06 -15.84
N THR A 50 4.15 -26.85 -15.35
CA THR A 50 3.69 -25.58 -14.75
C THR A 50 3.05 -25.90 -13.41
N ASN A 51 3.43 -25.18 -12.36
CA ASN A 51 2.84 -25.38 -11.04
C ASN A 51 1.42 -24.76 -11.00
N LYS A 52 0.41 -25.62 -10.82
CA LYS A 52 -1.02 -25.24 -10.75
C LYS A 52 -1.54 -25.14 -9.30
N CYS A 53 -0.65 -25.22 -8.31
CA CYS A 53 -0.97 -25.23 -6.89
C CYS A 53 -0.70 -23.85 -6.26
N PHE A 54 -1.59 -23.42 -5.38
CA PHE A 54 -1.47 -22.18 -4.62
C PHE A 54 -0.59 -22.34 -3.38
N HIS A 55 -0.21 -21.21 -2.78
CA HIS A 55 0.47 -21.11 -1.48
C HIS A 55 1.71 -22.01 -1.34
N GLY A 56 2.50 -22.16 -2.42
CA GLY A 56 3.72 -22.95 -2.40
C GLY A 56 3.52 -24.47 -2.46
N GLY A 57 2.30 -24.94 -2.79
CA GLY A 57 2.04 -26.36 -3.00
C GLY A 57 2.86 -26.95 -4.14
N ARG A 58 3.30 -28.20 -3.99
CA ARG A 58 4.07 -28.92 -5.02
C ARG A 58 3.13 -29.68 -5.94
N CYS A 59 3.23 -29.43 -7.24
CA CYS A 59 2.44 -30.12 -8.25
C CYS A 59 3.15 -31.40 -8.71
N ALA A 60 2.53 -32.55 -8.49
CA ALA A 60 2.99 -33.85 -8.99
C ALA A 60 2.03 -34.35 -10.07
N SER A 61 2.54 -34.63 -11.27
CA SER A 61 1.77 -35.21 -12.37
C SER A 61 2.18 -36.65 -12.64
N GLN A 62 1.21 -37.45 -13.09
CA GLN A 62 1.51 -38.79 -13.58
C GLN A 62 2.24 -38.68 -14.94
N LEU A 63 3.26 -39.52 -15.14
CA LEU A 63 3.95 -39.63 -16.44
C LEU A 63 2.93 -39.93 -17.56
N HIS A 64 2.97 -39.14 -18.63
CA HIS A 64 2.09 -39.26 -19.81
C HIS A 64 0.58 -39.12 -19.51
N SER A 65 0.21 -38.33 -18.50
CA SER A 65 -1.20 -38.02 -18.20
C SER A 65 -1.39 -36.58 -17.73
N GLU A 66 -2.59 -36.02 -17.96
CA GLU A 66 -3.03 -34.71 -17.47
C GLU A 66 -3.43 -34.70 -16.00
N HIS A 67 -3.48 -35.87 -15.35
CA HIS A 67 -3.78 -35.95 -13.92
C HIS A 67 -2.60 -35.42 -13.09
N TYR A 68 -2.91 -34.45 -12.23
CA TYR A 68 -1.98 -33.91 -11.26
C TYR A 68 -2.59 -33.88 -9.86
N LEU A 69 -1.72 -33.83 -8.87
CA LEU A 69 -2.01 -33.70 -7.46
C LEU A 69 -1.23 -32.51 -6.91
N CYS A 70 -1.91 -31.65 -6.14
CA CYS A 70 -1.24 -30.64 -5.34
C CYS A 70 -0.95 -31.19 -3.95
N LEU A 71 0.33 -31.25 -3.60
CA LEU A 71 0.79 -31.58 -2.26
C LEU A 71 0.84 -30.27 -1.47
N CYS A 72 -0.13 -30.10 -0.58
CA CYS A 72 -0.28 -28.85 0.15
C CYS A 72 0.68 -28.75 1.34
N PRO A 73 1.28 -27.57 1.57
CA PRO A 73 2.02 -27.32 2.80
C PRO A 73 1.08 -27.39 4.02
N ALA A 74 1.67 -27.54 5.21
CA ALA A 74 0.92 -27.44 6.46
C ALA A 74 0.15 -26.12 6.51
N GLY A 75 -1.10 -26.17 7.01
CA GLY A 75 -1.99 -25.00 7.05
C GLY A 75 -2.81 -24.76 5.78
N TYR A 76 -2.58 -25.53 4.71
CA TYR A 76 -3.34 -25.40 3.46
C TYR A 76 -3.99 -26.72 3.05
N ARG A 77 -5.17 -26.62 2.42
CA ARG A 77 -5.88 -27.76 1.84
C ARG A 77 -6.65 -27.34 0.58
N GLY A 78 -7.39 -28.30 0.02
CA GLY A 78 -8.12 -28.13 -1.22
C GLY A 78 -7.36 -28.75 -2.38
N LYS A 79 -8.05 -28.88 -3.52
CA LYS A 79 -7.51 -29.60 -4.68
C LYS A 79 -6.26 -28.91 -5.25
N HIS A 80 -6.16 -27.60 -5.05
CA HIS A 80 -5.09 -26.73 -5.51
C HIS A 80 -4.38 -26.03 -4.35
N CYS A 81 -4.57 -26.46 -3.10
CA CYS A 81 -4.06 -25.77 -1.91
C CYS A 81 -4.60 -24.34 -1.74
N GLU A 82 -5.82 -24.11 -2.24
CA GLU A 82 -6.50 -22.82 -2.31
C GLU A 82 -7.18 -22.42 -1.00
N ILE A 83 -7.32 -23.33 -0.03
CA ILE A 83 -7.97 -23.10 1.26
C ILE A 83 -6.89 -22.98 2.33
N ASP A 84 -6.88 -21.85 3.03
CA ASP A 84 -6.08 -21.63 4.21
C ASP A 84 -6.90 -22.07 5.44
N VAL A 85 -6.45 -23.10 6.16
CA VAL A 85 -7.19 -23.63 7.32
C VAL A 85 -6.83 -22.92 8.61
N ASP A 86 -5.70 -22.23 8.64
CA ASP A 86 -5.17 -21.56 9.82
C ASP A 86 -5.63 -20.10 9.90
N THR A 87 -5.96 -19.50 8.75
CA THR A 87 -6.57 -18.18 8.67
C THR A 87 -7.98 -18.16 9.27
N GLN A 88 -8.11 -17.42 10.38
CA GLN A 88 -9.39 -17.17 11.05
C GLN A 88 -9.82 -15.70 11.02
N CYS A 89 -9.12 -14.86 10.26
CA CYS A 89 -9.31 -13.41 10.25
C CYS A 89 -9.12 -12.83 8.84
N ILE A 90 -9.57 -11.59 8.63
CA ILE A 90 -9.41 -10.86 7.36
C ILE A 90 -8.48 -9.65 7.51
N ASN A 91 -7.65 -9.41 6.49
CA ASN A 91 -6.99 -8.14 6.25
C ASN A 91 -7.85 -7.31 5.28
N ASP A 92 -7.81 -5.98 5.40
CA ASP A 92 -8.56 -5.06 4.54
C ASP A 92 -10.03 -5.47 4.39
N ASN A 93 -10.62 -5.44 3.20
CA ASN A 93 -11.98 -5.91 2.95
C ASN A 93 -12.09 -7.43 2.64
N GLY A 94 -11.01 -8.20 2.78
CA GLY A 94 -11.04 -9.66 2.66
C GLY A 94 -11.18 -10.24 1.25
N ILE A 95 -10.81 -9.52 0.18
CA ILE A 95 -10.73 -10.08 -1.20
C ILE A 95 -9.84 -11.33 -1.24
N GLY A 96 -8.67 -11.24 -0.61
CA GLY A 96 -7.69 -12.32 -0.52
C GLY A 96 -8.05 -13.41 0.49
N TYR A 97 -9.17 -13.28 1.22
CA TYR A 97 -9.50 -14.23 2.28
C TYR A 97 -9.76 -15.63 1.71
N ARG A 98 -9.01 -16.61 2.20
CA ARG A 98 -9.13 -18.03 1.84
C ARG A 98 -9.45 -18.94 3.03
N GLY A 99 -9.76 -18.35 4.18
CA GLY A 99 -10.16 -19.04 5.41
C GLY A 99 -11.46 -19.83 5.33
N THR A 100 -11.82 -20.48 6.43
CA THR A 100 -12.91 -21.46 6.49
C THR A 100 -14.18 -20.99 7.20
N ILE A 101 -14.28 -19.72 7.58
CA ILE A 101 -15.51 -19.16 8.19
C ILE A 101 -16.68 -19.24 7.20
N ASN A 102 -17.85 -19.69 7.67
CA ASN A 102 -19.04 -19.94 6.86
C ASN A 102 -20.37 -19.58 7.55
N TYR A 103 -20.35 -18.55 8.39
CA TYR A 103 -21.54 -17.98 9.05
C TYR A 103 -21.62 -16.46 8.83
N THR A 104 -22.84 -15.95 8.73
CA THR A 104 -23.12 -14.51 8.60
C THR A 104 -22.99 -13.77 9.93
N VAL A 105 -22.94 -12.43 9.90
CA VAL A 105 -23.05 -11.57 11.11
C VAL A 105 -24.26 -11.92 11.98
N SER A 106 -25.37 -12.33 11.35
CA SER A 106 -26.58 -12.79 12.02
C SER A 106 -26.58 -14.28 12.42
N GLY A 107 -25.42 -14.96 12.38
CA GLY A 107 -25.25 -16.37 12.72
C GLY A 107 -25.85 -17.37 11.71
N THR A 108 -26.24 -16.93 10.52
CA THR A 108 -26.86 -17.81 9.51
C THR A 108 -25.79 -18.57 8.74
N LYS A 109 -25.98 -19.89 8.59
CA LYS A 109 -25.03 -20.75 7.86
C LYS A 109 -25.06 -20.50 6.35
N CYS A 110 -23.89 -20.36 5.75
CA CYS A 110 -23.70 -20.15 4.33
C CYS A 110 -24.07 -21.39 3.48
N LEU A 111 -24.59 -21.14 2.28
CA LEU A 111 -24.76 -22.12 1.21
C LEU A 111 -23.44 -22.38 0.49
N LYS A 112 -23.27 -23.59 -0.06
CA LYS A 112 -22.10 -23.91 -0.89
C LYS A 112 -22.14 -23.13 -2.20
N TRP A 113 -20.98 -22.68 -2.69
CA TRP A 113 -20.88 -21.95 -3.96
C TRP A 113 -21.22 -22.82 -5.17
N ASN A 114 -21.17 -24.15 -5.03
CA ASN A 114 -21.61 -25.12 -6.02
C ASN A 114 -23.03 -25.67 -5.76
N ALA A 115 -23.78 -25.13 -4.79
CA ALA A 115 -25.15 -25.57 -4.54
C ALA A 115 -26.05 -25.22 -5.73
N ARG A 116 -27.04 -26.07 -6.03
CA ARG A 116 -28.00 -25.83 -7.12
C ARG A 116 -28.70 -24.47 -7.01
N ALA A 117 -28.99 -24.02 -5.80
CA ALA A 117 -29.60 -22.70 -5.55
C ALA A 117 -28.68 -21.50 -5.85
N VAL A 118 -27.36 -21.73 -5.98
CA VAL A 118 -26.34 -20.72 -6.27
C VAL A 118 -25.87 -20.80 -7.73
N ALA A 119 -26.12 -21.91 -8.43
CA ALA A 119 -25.58 -22.17 -9.76
C ALA A 119 -25.92 -21.09 -10.82
N GLU A 120 -27.05 -20.41 -10.69
CA GLU A 120 -27.50 -19.34 -11.60
C GLU A 120 -27.16 -17.93 -11.10
N ARG A 121 -26.47 -17.80 -9.96
CA ARG A 121 -26.06 -16.50 -9.40
C ARG A 121 -24.83 -15.97 -10.11
N ARG A 122 -24.65 -14.64 -10.13
CA ARG A 122 -23.49 -13.96 -10.73
C ARG A 122 -22.15 -14.53 -10.27
N TYR A 123 -22.03 -14.84 -8.97
CA TYR A 123 -20.86 -15.47 -8.37
C TYR A 123 -21.22 -16.88 -7.90
N ASN A 124 -20.59 -17.89 -8.51
CA ASN A 124 -20.84 -19.29 -8.24
C ASN A 124 -19.60 -20.12 -8.61
N ALA A 125 -19.56 -21.39 -8.21
CA ALA A 125 -18.40 -22.27 -8.41
C ALA A 125 -18.28 -22.88 -9.83
N MET A 126 -19.22 -22.60 -10.74
CA MET A 126 -19.20 -23.06 -12.14
C MET A 126 -18.55 -22.05 -13.09
N ARG A 127 -18.17 -20.87 -12.59
CA ARG A 127 -17.45 -19.86 -13.37
C ARG A 127 -16.06 -20.33 -13.73
N GLU A 128 -15.54 -19.83 -14.85
CA GLU A 128 -14.16 -20.10 -15.29
C GLU A 128 -13.12 -19.56 -14.31
N ASP A 129 -13.37 -18.37 -13.73
CA ASP A 129 -12.54 -17.68 -12.75
C ASP A 129 -12.84 -18.06 -11.29
N ALA A 130 -13.69 -19.07 -11.06
CA ALA A 130 -14.16 -19.44 -9.72
C ALA A 130 -13.01 -19.76 -8.77
N LEU A 131 -11.98 -20.46 -9.26
CA LEU A 131 -10.83 -20.85 -8.47
C LEU A 131 -10.03 -19.64 -7.97
N GLN A 132 -9.81 -18.64 -8.83
CA GLN A 132 -9.12 -17.40 -8.51
C GLN A 132 -9.90 -16.57 -7.49
N LEU A 133 -11.22 -16.55 -7.61
CA LEU A 133 -12.14 -15.90 -6.66
C LEU A 133 -12.33 -16.69 -5.35
N GLY A 134 -11.75 -17.89 -5.24
CA GLY A 134 -11.88 -18.77 -4.09
C GLY A 134 -13.28 -19.38 -3.93
N LEU A 135 -14.05 -19.48 -5.01
CA LEU A 135 -15.38 -20.09 -5.07
C LEU A 135 -15.25 -21.57 -5.45
N GLY A 136 -15.82 -22.47 -4.65
CA GLY A 136 -15.63 -23.92 -4.85
C GLY A 136 -16.75 -24.80 -4.29
N SER A 137 -16.44 -26.07 -4.04
CA SER A 137 -17.40 -27.04 -3.50
C SER A 137 -17.68 -26.90 -1.99
N HIS A 138 -17.26 -25.77 -1.41
CA HIS A 138 -17.42 -25.39 -0.01
C HIS A 138 -18.39 -24.22 0.15
N ASN A 139 -18.70 -23.86 1.41
CA ASN A 139 -19.58 -22.75 1.78
C ASN A 139 -18.86 -21.62 2.53
N TYR A 140 -17.53 -21.54 2.45
CA TYR A 140 -16.76 -20.47 3.09
C TYR A 140 -17.05 -19.10 2.49
N CYS A 141 -17.05 -18.08 3.33
CA CYS A 141 -17.24 -16.69 2.95
C CYS A 141 -16.15 -16.19 2.02
N ARG A 142 -16.53 -15.41 1.00
CA ARG A 142 -15.62 -14.84 0.00
C ARG A 142 -16.06 -13.42 -0.37
N ASN A 143 -15.15 -12.64 -0.92
CA ASN A 143 -15.43 -11.30 -1.42
C ASN A 143 -15.08 -11.21 -2.93
N PRO A 144 -15.86 -11.87 -3.81
CA PRO A 144 -15.53 -11.97 -5.23
C PRO A 144 -15.81 -10.69 -6.04
N ASP A 145 -16.52 -9.72 -5.46
CA ASP A 145 -16.95 -8.47 -6.10
C ASP A 145 -16.31 -7.22 -5.50
N ASN A 146 -15.34 -7.37 -4.61
CA ASN A 146 -14.66 -6.26 -3.94
C ASN A 146 -15.62 -5.37 -3.12
N ASP A 147 -16.61 -6.00 -2.46
CA ASP A 147 -17.50 -5.35 -1.50
C ASP A 147 -16.73 -4.99 -0.21
N ILE A 148 -17.40 -4.37 0.75
CA ILE A 148 -16.81 -3.88 2.01
C ILE A 148 -16.29 -5.00 2.92
N MET A 149 -16.80 -6.23 2.79
CA MET A 149 -16.34 -7.41 3.52
C MET A 149 -16.83 -8.72 2.88
N PRO A 150 -16.27 -9.88 3.22
CA PRO A 150 -16.70 -11.16 2.66
C PRO A 150 -18.16 -11.49 2.97
N TRP A 151 -18.82 -12.16 2.04
CA TRP A 151 -20.22 -12.54 2.11
C TRP A 151 -20.46 -13.97 1.60
N CYS A 152 -21.68 -14.45 1.78
CA CYS A 152 -22.15 -15.72 1.24
C CYS A 152 -23.67 -15.73 1.00
N PHE A 153 -24.18 -16.70 0.24
CA PHE A 153 -25.62 -16.91 0.06
C PHE A 153 -26.26 -17.67 1.23
N VAL A 154 -27.51 -17.35 1.57
CA VAL A 154 -28.27 -18.01 2.65
C VAL A 154 -29.66 -18.52 2.20
N LYS A 155 -30.14 -19.59 2.85
CA LYS A 155 -31.35 -20.34 2.45
C LYS A 155 -32.67 -19.57 2.62
N ARG A 156 -32.80 -18.69 3.63
CA ARG A 156 -34.10 -18.10 4.03
C ARG A 156 -34.58 -16.92 3.19
N ALA A 157 -33.81 -16.48 2.20
CA ALA A 157 -34.25 -15.47 1.23
C ALA A 157 -33.59 -15.61 -0.14
N ASN A 158 -32.83 -16.70 -0.39
CA ASN A 158 -31.97 -16.83 -1.57
C ASN A 158 -31.13 -15.55 -1.85
N SER A 159 -30.82 -14.83 -0.79
CA SER A 159 -30.14 -13.54 -0.78
C SER A 159 -28.78 -13.72 -0.12
N TRP A 160 -27.86 -12.81 -0.40
CA TRP A 160 -26.53 -12.81 0.17
C TRP A 160 -26.48 -11.97 1.45
N LYS A 161 -25.52 -12.28 2.33
CA LYS A 161 -25.32 -11.61 3.62
C LYS A 161 -23.83 -11.57 3.94
N PHE A 162 -23.38 -10.50 4.59
CA PHE A 162 -22.01 -10.39 5.08
C PHE A 162 -21.69 -11.39 6.18
N CYS A 163 -20.43 -11.81 6.21
CA CYS A 163 -19.89 -12.79 7.14
C CYS A 163 -19.27 -12.17 8.38
N ASP A 164 -19.36 -12.88 9.50
CA ASP A 164 -18.72 -12.48 10.75
C ASP A 164 -17.27 -12.98 10.76
N ILE A 165 -16.36 -12.18 10.21
CA ILE A 165 -14.93 -12.52 10.18
C ILE A 165 -14.14 -11.42 10.90
N PRO A 166 -13.42 -11.75 11.98
CA PRO A 166 -12.65 -10.76 12.71
C PRO A 166 -11.50 -10.21 11.87
N LYS A 167 -11.08 -8.98 12.13
CA LYS A 167 -9.86 -8.42 11.53
C LYS A 167 -8.65 -9.12 12.14
N CYS A 168 -7.63 -9.37 11.32
CA CYS A 168 -6.42 -10.00 11.84
C CYS A 168 -5.75 -9.08 12.87
N PRO A 169 -5.28 -9.64 14.01
CA PRO A 169 -4.43 -8.89 14.91
C PRO A 169 -3.17 -8.47 14.14
N PRO A 170 -2.67 -7.24 14.36
CA PRO A 170 -1.44 -6.79 13.71
C PRO A 170 -0.31 -7.77 14.04
N VAL A 171 0.40 -8.24 13.01
CA VAL A 171 1.43 -9.26 13.13
C VAL A 171 2.58 -8.70 13.98
N LEU A 172 2.63 -9.11 15.25
CA LEU A 172 3.81 -8.94 16.10
C LEU A 172 4.93 -9.83 15.56
N SER A 173 5.95 -9.23 14.95
CA SER A 173 7.19 -9.88 14.54
C SER A 173 7.80 -10.65 15.71
N LYS A 174 7.97 -11.96 15.55
CA LYS A 174 8.53 -12.86 16.55
C LYS A 174 10.05 -12.64 16.67
N PHE A 175 10.47 -11.71 17.51
CA PHE A 175 11.85 -11.59 18.01
C PHE A 175 11.91 -11.19 19.49
N THR A 176 10.92 -11.58 20.31
CA THR A 176 10.84 -11.15 21.71
C THR A 176 10.53 -12.31 22.66
N VAL A 177 11.54 -13.15 22.91
CA VAL A 177 11.59 -13.97 24.14
C VAL A 177 12.47 -13.32 25.23
N PHE A 178 13.16 -12.22 24.95
CA PHE A 178 14.10 -11.61 25.93
C PHE A 178 13.75 -10.22 26.49
N LEU A 179 12.56 -9.66 26.23
CA LEU A 179 12.21 -8.32 26.72
C LEU A 179 10.94 -8.35 27.58
N LYS A 180 11.02 -8.99 28.75
CA LYS A 180 10.07 -8.83 29.86
C LYS A 180 10.57 -7.82 30.90
N LEU A 181 11.33 -6.80 30.49
CA LEU A 181 11.91 -5.83 31.43
C LEU A 181 11.81 -4.35 31.01
N PHE A 182 11.15 -4.01 29.91
CA PHE A 182 10.92 -2.60 29.56
C PHE A 182 9.47 -2.36 29.13
N PRO A 183 8.81 -1.29 29.62
CA PRO A 183 7.48 -0.92 29.16
C PRO A 183 7.47 -0.67 27.65
N PRO A 184 6.34 -0.92 26.94
CA PRO A 184 6.28 -0.76 25.50
C PRO A 184 6.55 0.70 25.13
N ALA A 185 7.66 0.94 24.43
CA ALA A 185 7.82 2.17 23.68
C ALA A 185 6.68 2.22 22.65
N LEU A 186 5.82 3.24 22.80
CA LEU A 186 4.77 3.67 21.88
C LEU A 186 5.16 3.38 20.43
N ALA A 187 4.40 2.53 19.73
CA ALA A 187 4.42 2.53 18.27
C ALA A 187 3.97 3.93 17.81
N SER A 188 4.88 4.71 17.24
CA SER A 188 4.60 6.13 16.93
C SER A 188 3.42 6.26 15.96
N PRO A 189 2.42 7.10 16.26
CA PRO A 189 1.24 7.31 15.43
C PRO A 189 1.56 8.19 14.20
N CYS A 190 2.22 7.64 13.18
CA CYS A 190 2.42 8.38 11.91
C CYS A 190 1.09 8.61 11.15
N GLY A 191 1.07 9.63 10.30
CA GLY A 191 0.03 9.91 9.32
C GLY A 191 -1.31 10.34 9.92
N GLN A 192 -1.36 10.65 11.22
CA GLN A 192 -2.58 11.07 11.92
C GLN A 192 -2.65 12.60 11.99
N ARG A 193 -3.85 13.13 11.74
CA ARG A 193 -4.18 14.55 11.96
C ARG A 193 -5.54 14.66 12.65
N LYS A 194 -5.66 15.57 13.63
CA LYS A 194 -6.89 15.74 14.43
C LYS A 194 -8.00 16.50 13.69
N GLN A 195 -7.67 17.25 12.64
CA GLN A 195 -8.63 18.04 11.85
C GLN A 195 -8.76 17.48 10.43
N LYS A 196 -9.93 16.90 10.10
CA LYS A 196 -10.38 16.71 8.72
C LYS A 196 -11.22 17.93 8.34
N ILE A 197 -10.62 18.98 7.77
CA ILE A 197 -11.38 20.17 7.36
C ILE A 197 -12.21 19.83 6.10
N GLY A 198 -13.49 20.23 6.11
CA GLY A 198 -14.48 19.95 5.07
C GLY A 198 -14.14 20.51 3.68
N LYS A 199 -14.80 19.94 2.67
CA LYS A 199 -14.64 20.22 1.22
C LYS A 199 -14.72 21.72 0.87
N ILE A 200 -13.59 22.34 0.50
CA ILE A 200 -13.56 23.58 -0.31
C ILE A 200 -12.39 23.49 -1.32
N VAL A 201 -12.61 23.93 -2.56
CA VAL A 201 -11.76 23.66 -3.75
C VAL A 201 -10.91 24.90 -4.11
N GLY A 202 -9.59 24.71 -4.31
CA GLY A 202 -8.68 25.69 -4.94
C GLY A 202 -7.66 26.36 -3.99
N GLY A 203 -6.54 25.68 -3.71
CA GLY A 203 -5.33 26.30 -3.11
C GLY A 203 -5.58 27.09 -1.81
N ASN A 204 -6.04 26.42 -0.76
CA ASN A 204 -6.50 27.09 0.45
C ASN A 204 -5.34 27.37 1.41
N VAL A 205 -5.35 28.55 2.04
CA VAL A 205 -4.52 28.80 3.23
C VAL A 205 -4.99 27.86 4.34
N VAL A 206 -4.07 27.08 4.87
CA VAL A 206 -4.33 26.12 5.94
C VAL A 206 -3.42 26.40 7.13
N THR A 207 -3.75 25.77 8.26
CA THR A 207 -2.86 25.76 9.41
C THR A 207 -2.01 24.50 9.39
N ILE A 208 -0.88 24.53 10.09
CA ILE A 208 0.01 23.37 10.20
C ILE A 208 -0.69 22.14 10.80
N LYS A 209 -1.79 22.31 11.56
CA LYS A 209 -2.57 21.19 12.11
C LYS A 209 -3.19 20.29 11.04
N SER A 210 -3.41 20.81 9.83
CA SER A 210 -3.91 20.04 8.70
C SER A 210 -2.83 19.16 8.07
N HIS A 211 -1.57 19.56 8.17
CA HIS A 211 -0.40 18.85 7.63
C HIS A 211 0.74 18.88 8.66
N PRO A 212 0.58 18.23 9.83
CA PRO A 212 1.52 18.35 10.95
C PRO A 212 2.91 17.75 10.68
N TRP A 213 3.07 17.04 9.55
CA TRP A 213 4.33 16.52 9.02
C TRP A 213 5.05 17.49 8.08
N GLN A 214 4.41 18.60 7.70
CA GLN A 214 5.05 19.61 6.86
C GLN A 214 6.22 20.24 7.61
N VAL A 215 7.34 20.34 6.90
CA VAL A 215 8.57 20.93 7.39
C VAL A 215 8.96 22.10 6.51
N ALA A 216 9.49 23.16 7.12
CA ALA A 216 10.09 24.28 6.43
C ALA A 216 11.62 24.22 6.58
N VAL A 217 12.33 24.14 5.44
CA VAL A 217 13.78 24.13 5.38
C VAL A 217 14.27 25.54 5.06
N TYR A 218 15.08 26.07 5.97
CA TYR A 218 15.71 27.38 5.85
C TYR A 218 17.19 27.21 5.55
N ARG A 219 17.74 28.13 4.77
CA ARG A 219 19.15 28.17 4.42
C ARG A 219 19.76 29.50 4.84
N LYS A 220 21.01 29.46 5.31
CA LYS A 220 21.80 30.67 5.59
C LYS A 220 22.04 31.46 4.31
N ASP A 221 21.88 32.79 4.35
CA ASP A 221 22.37 33.65 3.28
C ASP A 221 23.90 33.66 3.29
N ARG A 222 24.52 33.86 2.13
CA ARG A 222 25.97 34.03 2.03
C ARG A 222 26.42 35.46 2.35
N ARG A 223 25.50 36.42 2.30
CA ARG A 223 25.79 37.87 2.44
C ARG A 223 25.54 38.39 3.85
N ASP A 224 24.70 37.71 4.64
CA ASP A 224 24.43 38.03 6.03
C ASP A 224 24.28 36.74 6.86
N GLU A 225 24.14 36.87 8.19
CA GLU A 225 23.92 35.69 9.06
C GLU A 225 22.45 35.25 9.15
N ASN A 226 21.56 35.79 8.30
CA ASN A 226 20.15 35.46 8.34
C ASN A 226 19.85 34.16 7.62
N TYR A 227 18.73 33.55 8.00
CA TYR A 227 18.19 32.34 7.39
C TYR A 227 16.92 32.70 6.62
N PHE A 228 16.81 32.24 5.38
CA PHE A 228 15.64 32.44 4.53
C PHE A 228 15.00 31.11 4.15
N PHE A 229 13.69 31.10 3.95
CA PHE A 229 12.95 29.91 3.53
C PHE A 229 13.46 29.45 2.15
N HIS A 230 13.84 28.18 2.05
CA HIS A 230 14.42 27.61 0.84
C HIS A 230 13.51 26.56 0.19
N CYS A 231 13.10 25.54 0.96
CA CYS A 231 12.32 24.41 0.48
C CYS A 231 11.33 23.90 1.54
N GLY A 232 10.35 23.13 1.08
CA GLY A 232 9.57 22.23 1.93
C GLY A 232 10.32 20.93 2.24
N ALA A 233 9.83 20.20 3.23
CA ALA A 233 10.26 18.86 3.56
C ALA A 233 9.15 18.12 4.33
N SER A 234 9.38 16.84 4.64
CA SER A 234 8.43 15.98 5.37
C SER A 234 9.10 15.30 6.56
N LEU A 235 8.46 15.33 7.73
CA LEU A 235 8.94 14.64 8.92
C LEU A 235 8.53 13.16 8.86
N ILE A 236 9.51 12.25 8.79
CA ILE A 236 9.28 10.80 8.64
C ILE A 236 9.70 9.99 9.88
N HIS A 237 10.53 10.59 10.73
CA HIS A 237 10.99 10.06 12.02
C HIS A 237 11.23 11.24 12.97
N PRO A 238 11.22 11.09 14.31
CA PRO A 238 11.46 12.24 15.19
C PRO A 238 12.79 12.96 14.91
N CYS A 239 13.80 12.24 14.43
CA CYS A 239 15.12 12.77 14.08
C CYS A 239 15.42 12.85 12.57
N TRP A 240 14.49 12.45 11.70
CA TRP A 240 14.75 12.41 10.26
C TRP A 240 13.66 13.10 9.45
N VAL A 241 14.13 13.94 8.53
CA VAL A 241 13.32 14.69 7.59
C VAL A 241 13.74 14.33 6.17
N VAL A 242 12.79 14.14 5.28
CA VAL A 242 13.03 13.89 3.86
C VAL A 242 12.63 15.10 3.03
N THR A 243 13.45 15.43 2.03
CA THR A 243 13.25 16.55 1.09
C THR A 243 13.76 16.16 -0.30
N ALA A 244 13.70 17.08 -1.24
CA ALA A 244 14.28 16.90 -2.58
C ALA A 244 15.80 17.12 -2.54
N ALA A 245 16.55 16.38 -3.35
CA ALA A 245 18.00 16.52 -3.45
C ALA A 245 18.40 17.90 -3.98
N HIS A 246 17.65 18.47 -4.93
CA HIS A 246 17.94 19.78 -5.49
C HIS A 246 17.82 20.94 -4.49
N CYS A 247 17.19 20.72 -3.33
CA CYS A 247 17.17 21.67 -2.21
C CYS A 247 18.52 21.74 -1.46
N ILE A 248 19.41 20.78 -1.71
CA ILE A 248 20.76 20.73 -1.16
C ILE A 248 21.73 21.26 -2.20
N LEU A 249 22.25 22.46 -1.96
CA LEU A 249 23.11 23.13 -2.93
C LEU A 249 24.54 22.58 -2.85
N PRO A 250 25.23 22.46 -4.00
CA PRO A 250 26.64 22.11 -4.00
C PRO A 250 27.46 23.06 -3.13
N ASN A 251 28.47 22.53 -2.44
CA ASN A 251 29.39 23.30 -1.59
C ASN A 251 28.71 24.07 -0.44
N THR A 252 27.66 23.48 0.14
CA THR A 252 27.05 23.96 1.39
C THR A 252 27.33 22.97 2.53
N LEU A 253 27.43 23.48 3.75
CA LEU A 253 27.62 22.66 4.94
C LEU A 253 26.26 22.31 5.56
N HIS A 254 26.18 21.22 6.30
CA HIS A 254 24.97 20.88 7.07
C HIS A 254 24.58 22.01 8.04
N THR A 255 25.55 22.78 8.55
CA THR A 255 25.31 23.94 9.42
C THR A 255 24.62 25.11 8.71
N ASP A 256 24.61 25.14 7.38
CA ASP A 256 23.93 26.19 6.61
C ASP A 256 22.41 25.97 6.56
N TYR A 257 21.92 24.83 7.06
CA TYR A 257 20.52 24.45 7.02
C TYR A 257 19.88 24.43 8.41
N GLN A 258 18.67 24.97 8.48
CA GLN A 258 17.79 24.91 9.64
C GLN A 258 16.46 24.29 9.24
N VAL A 259 15.92 23.47 10.13
CA VAL A 259 14.65 22.78 9.94
C VAL A 259 13.67 23.29 11.00
N ILE A 260 12.50 23.74 10.56
CA ILE A 260 11.43 24.21 11.46
C ILE A 260 10.17 23.37 11.23
N LEU A 261 9.70 22.73 12.29
CA LEU A 261 8.45 21.97 12.36
C LEU A 261 7.36 22.84 13.01
N GLY A 262 6.08 22.56 12.75
CA GLY A 262 4.98 23.25 13.44
C GLY A 262 4.69 24.67 12.92
N LYS A 263 5.25 25.04 11.76
CA LYS A 263 5.20 26.42 11.23
C LYS A 263 3.98 26.64 10.33
N SER A 264 3.07 27.57 10.67
CA SER A 264 1.96 27.93 9.75
C SER A 264 2.29 29.10 8.83
N SER A 265 3.23 29.95 9.23
CA SER A 265 3.63 31.14 8.48
C SER A 265 5.15 31.28 8.45
N THR A 266 5.76 31.51 7.29
CA THR A 266 7.23 31.54 7.12
C THR A 266 7.89 32.76 7.74
N ASN A 267 7.14 33.84 7.97
CA ASN A 267 7.66 35.12 8.50
C ASN A 267 7.22 35.42 9.94
N GLU A 268 6.44 34.55 10.57
CA GLU A 268 5.98 34.69 11.96
C GLU A 268 6.53 33.53 12.77
N THR A 269 6.90 33.76 14.03
CA THR A 269 7.34 32.70 14.93
C THR A 269 6.22 32.39 15.92
N SER A 270 5.90 31.11 16.09
CA SER A 270 4.93 30.62 17.07
C SER A 270 5.61 29.78 18.16
N GLU A 271 5.06 29.79 19.37
CA GLU A 271 5.49 28.91 20.48
C GLU A 271 5.34 27.41 20.18
N ASN A 272 4.54 27.06 19.18
CA ASN A 272 4.29 25.67 18.78
C ASN A 272 5.35 25.13 17.79
N GLU A 273 6.28 25.97 17.35
CA GLU A 273 7.33 25.60 16.41
C GLU A 273 8.48 24.88 17.11
N GLN A 274 9.08 23.91 16.42
CA GLN A 274 10.29 23.24 16.89
C GLN A 274 11.39 23.43 15.86
N LYS A 275 12.44 24.12 16.28
CA LYS A 275 13.57 24.49 15.43
C LYS A 275 14.77 23.60 15.71
N PHE A 276 15.34 23.04 14.65
CA PHE A 276 16.49 22.15 14.70
C PHE A 276 17.57 22.63 13.72
N PHE A 277 18.83 22.44 14.10
CA PHE A 277 19.95 22.44 13.16
C PHE A 277 20.09 21.06 12.54
N VAL A 278 20.72 20.98 11.37
CA VAL A 278 21.00 19.71 10.70
C VAL A 278 22.35 19.16 11.17
N GLU A 279 22.36 17.89 11.56
CA GLU A 279 23.56 17.15 11.96
C GLU A 279 24.26 16.51 10.77
N ASN A 280 23.49 15.94 9.84
CA ASN A 280 24.00 15.29 8.65
C ASN A 280 23.00 15.42 7.49
N ILE A 281 23.51 15.50 6.26
CA ILE A 281 22.75 15.53 5.02
C ILE A 281 23.18 14.35 4.16
N THR A 282 22.21 13.53 3.74
CA THR A 282 22.46 12.41 2.83
C THR A 282 21.66 12.62 1.55
N VAL A 283 22.36 12.95 0.46
CA VAL A 283 21.76 13.06 -0.89
C VAL A 283 21.86 11.71 -1.59
N HIS A 284 20.83 11.33 -2.35
CA HIS A 284 20.88 10.09 -3.12
C HIS A 284 22.08 10.08 -4.08
N GLN A 285 22.85 8.98 -4.07
CA GLN A 285 24.15 8.89 -4.77
C GLN A 285 24.00 9.01 -6.29
N GLU A 286 22.86 8.58 -6.81
CA GLU A 286 22.52 8.63 -8.24
C GLU A 286 21.63 9.83 -8.61
N PHE A 287 21.56 10.86 -7.77
CA PHE A 287 20.83 12.09 -8.11
C PHE A 287 21.44 12.77 -9.34
N ASP A 288 20.61 13.04 -10.34
CA ASP A 288 20.97 13.75 -11.56
C ASP A 288 20.28 15.11 -11.60
N SER A 289 21.05 16.19 -11.49
CA SER A 289 20.54 17.56 -11.49
C SER A 289 19.99 18.04 -12.84
N MET A 290 20.31 17.35 -13.94
CA MET A 290 19.82 17.68 -15.28
C MET A 290 18.44 17.08 -15.53
N THR A 291 18.26 15.82 -15.14
CA THR A 291 17.00 15.08 -15.34
C THR A 291 16.08 15.10 -14.11
N TYR A 292 16.59 15.53 -12.95
CA TYR A 292 15.95 15.40 -11.64
C TYR A 292 15.62 13.95 -11.27
N ASN A 293 16.26 12.97 -11.91
CA ASN A 293 16.12 11.58 -11.51
C ASN A 293 16.80 11.36 -10.15
N ASN A 294 16.19 10.53 -9.29
CA ASN A 294 16.66 10.31 -7.91
C ASN A 294 16.72 11.57 -7.05
N ASP A 295 15.78 12.51 -7.25
CA ASP A 295 15.71 13.76 -6.51
C ASP A 295 15.13 13.58 -5.09
N ILE A 296 15.96 13.05 -4.19
CA ILE A 296 15.65 12.80 -2.78
C ILE A 296 16.88 13.00 -1.88
N ALA A 297 16.68 13.59 -0.71
CA ALA A 297 17.68 13.74 0.33
C ALA A 297 17.09 13.57 1.74
N LEU A 298 17.91 13.09 2.68
CA LEU A 298 17.61 12.99 4.10
C LEU A 298 18.39 14.02 4.91
N LEU A 299 17.72 14.65 5.87
CA LEU A 299 18.30 15.56 6.85
C LEU A 299 18.15 14.93 8.24
N LYS A 300 19.28 14.65 8.89
CA LYS A 300 19.32 14.23 10.28
C LYS A 300 19.26 15.46 11.19
N LEU A 301 18.29 15.51 12.09
CA LEU A 301 18.13 16.61 13.02
C LEU A 301 19.14 16.49 14.16
N LYS A 302 19.84 17.58 14.47
CA LYS A 302 20.71 17.66 15.65
C LYS A 302 19.85 17.70 16.90
N ALA A 303 20.15 16.84 17.89
CA ALA A 303 19.44 16.76 19.16
C ALA A 303 20.31 17.27 20.33
N PRO A 304 20.31 18.57 20.66
CA PRO A 304 21.20 19.13 21.69
C PRO A 304 21.03 18.49 23.07
N SER A 305 19.81 18.08 23.41
CA SER A 305 19.47 17.46 24.70
C SER A 305 19.11 15.97 24.57
N GLY A 306 19.52 15.31 23.48
CA GLY A 306 19.22 13.90 23.21
C GLY A 306 17.78 13.61 22.75
N MET A 307 16.95 14.65 22.59
CA MET A 307 15.59 14.54 22.05
C MET A 307 15.47 15.37 20.75
N CYS A 308 14.87 14.77 19.72
CA CYS A 308 14.55 15.44 18.46
C CYS A 308 13.11 15.98 18.47
N ALA A 309 12.37 15.88 17.37
CA ALA A 309 11.00 16.36 17.27
C ALA A 309 10.09 15.68 18.31
N LYS A 310 9.38 16.50 19.09
CA LYS A 310 8.36 16.07 20.03
C LYS A 310 7.00 16.10 19.37
N GLU A 311 6.28 14.98 19.41
CA GLU A 311 4.92 14.91 18.86
C GLU A 311 3.96 15.90 19.57
N SER A 312 3.16 16.61 18.77
CA SER A 312 2.10 17.53 19.22
C SER A 312 0.99 17.58 18.17
N GLU A 313 -0.09 18.34 18.39
CA GLU A 313 -1.10 18.54 17.33
C GLU A 313 -0.58 19.35 16.13
N PHE A 314 0.59 19.98 16.25
CA PHE A 314 1.25 20.77 15.21
C PHE A 314 2.43 20.05 14.56
N VAL A 315 2.95 19.01 15.22
CA VAL A 315 4.13 18.24 14.79
C VAL A 315 3.82 16.75 14.92
N GLN A 316 3.66 16.08 13.78
CA GLN A 316 3.44 14.63 13.68
C GLN A 316 4.24 14.12 12.49
N MET A 317 4.57 12.84 12.49
CA MET A 317 5.23 12.23 11.35
C MET A 317 4.22 11.85 10.27
N VAL A 318 4.62 11.89 9.01
CA VAL A 318 3.89 11.24 7.91
C VAL A 318 4.27 9.77 7.86
N CYS A 319 3.37 8.89 7.45
CA CYS A 319 3.72 7.49 7.26
C CYS A 319 4.52 7.31 5.97
N LEU A 320 5.60 6.53 6.04
CA LEU A 320 6.27 6.01 4.85
C LEU A 320 5.44 4.89 4.21
N PRO A 321 5.36 4.81 2.87
CA PRO A 321 4.63 3.75 2.18
C PRO A 321 5.39 2.42 2.27
N SER A 322 4.67 1.31 2.07
CA SER A 322 5.36 0.05 1.74
C SER A 322 5.91 0.10 0.32
N GLN A 323 7.00 -0.63 0.05
CA GLN A 323 7.67 -0.60 -1.26
C GLN A 323 6.74 -0.99 -2.43
N ASN A 324 5.72 -1.82 -2.18
CA ASN A 324 4.77 -2.29 -3.19
C ASN A 324 3.43 -1.55 -3.16
N LEU A 325 3.29 -0.50 -2.33
CA LEU A 325 2.07 0.28 -2.28
C LEU A 325 1.83 0.96 -3.62
N THR A 326 0.67 0.74 -4.20
CA THR A 326 0.24 1.46 -5.39
C THR A 326 -1.15 2.03 -5.15
N PHE A 327 -1.31 3.30 -5.49
CA PHE A 327 -2.62 3.93 -5.54
C PHE A 327 -3.17 3.86 -6.97
N PRO A 328 -4.48 3.61 -7.15
CA PRO A 328 -5.11 3.70 -8.47
C PRO A 328 -4.90 5.06 -9.13
N ASP A 329 -4.88 5.08 -10.46
CA ASP A 329 -4.92 6.34 -11.20
C ASP A 329 -6.14 7.17 -10.79
N LYS A 330 -6.01 8.49 -10.84
CA LYS A 330 -7.03 9.47 -10.41
C LYS A 330 -7.32 9.46 -8.90
N THR A 331 -6.56 8.72 -8.10
CA THR A 331 -6.62 8.85 -6.63
C THR A 331 -6.36 10.29 -6.24
N LEU A 332 -7.22 10.81 -5.37
CA LEU A 332 -7.12 12.17 -4.83
C LEU A 332 -6.07 12.19 -3.71
N CYS A 333 -5.04 13.00 -3.90
CA CYS A 333 -3.97 13.23 -2.94
C CYS A 333 -3.87 14.73 -2.62
N GLU A 334 -3.10 15.06 -1.59
CA GLU A 334 -2.92 16.41 -1.08
C GLU A 334 -1.44 16.79 -1.15
N VAL A 335 -1.18 18.01 -1.61
CA VAL A 335 0.15 18.64 -1.59
C VAL A 335 0.07 19.82 -0.64
N SER A 336 1.10 20.01 0.17
CA SER A 336 1.22 21.18 1.04
C SER A 336 2.59 21.85 0.92
N GLY A 337 2.62 23.15 1.14
CA GLY A 337 3.86 23.92 1.12
C GLY A 337 3.65 25.44 1.20
N TYR A 338 4.76 26.17 1.11
CA TYR A 338 4.83 27.65 1.20
C TYR A 338 5.25 28.27 -0.14
N GLY A 339 5.09 27.53 -1.23
CA GLY A 339 5.45 27.92 -2.57
C GLY A 339 4.69 29.15 -3.08
N LYS A 340 5.09 29.60 -4.26
CA LYS A 340 4.47 30.73 -4.95
C LYS A 340 3.06 30.37 -5.39
N GLU A 341 2.16 31.35 -5.35
CA GLU A 341 0.79 31.15 -5.84
C GLU A 341 0.70 31.11 -7.38
N LYS A 342 1.69 31.71 -8.04
CA LYS A 342 1.85 31.77 -9.50
C LYS A 342 3.33 31.75 -9.82
N GLU A 343 3.71 31.16 -10.94
CA GLU A 343 5.11 31.02 -11.38
C GLU A 343 5.89 32.35 -11.32
N PHE A 344 5.24 33.44 -11.74
CA PHE A 344 5.82 34.79 -11.79
C PHE A 344 5.53 35.65 -10.56
N SER A 345 4.97 35.11 -9.48
CA SER A 345 4.80 35.86 -8.23
C SER A 345 6.18 36.33 -7.72
N PRO A 346 6.36 37.62 -7.40
CA PRO A 346 7.61 38.12 -6.83
C PRO A 346 7.86 37.59 -5.41
N PHE A 347 6.83 37.08 -4.73
CA PHE A 347 6.90 36.62 -3.35
C PHE A 347 6.38 35.18 -3.19
N TYR A 348 7.06 34.39 -2.36
CA TYR A 348 6.56 33.11 -1.84
C TYR A 348 5.31 33.34 -0.98
N SER A 349 4.44 32.34 -0.88
CA SER A 349 3.34 32.44 0.07
C SER A 349 3.90 32.49 1.48
N LYS A 350 3.50 33.50 2.25
CA LYS A 350 3.89 33.60 3.65
C LYS A 350 3.20 32.53 4.50
N ARG A 351 2.06 32.00 4.05
CA ARG A 351 1.25 31.04 4.81
C ARG A 351 1.27 29.67 4.16
N LEU A 352 1.16 28.64 4.98
CA LEU A 352 1.02 27.26 4.51
C LEU A 352 -0.25 27.13 3.67
N LYS A 353 -0.13 26.46 2.55
CA LYS A 353 -1.25 26.16 1.66
C LYS A 353 -1.35 24.67 1.40
N GLU A 354 -2.55 24.25 1.01
CA GLU A 354 -2.80 22.92 0.48
C GLU A 354 -3.47 22.99 -0.90
N ALA A 355 -3.14 22.00 -1.74
CA ALA A 355 -3.82 21.74 -3.00
C ALA A 355 -4.21 20.27 -3.08
N LYS A 356 -5.38 20.01 -3.67
CA LYS A 356 -5.85 18.66 -3.95
C LYS A 356 -5.55 18.32 -5.41
N VAL A 357 -4.86 17.22 -5.62
CA VAL A 357 -4.39 16.78 -6.93
C VAL A 357 -4.78 15.33 -7.16
N ASN A 358 -5.03 14.96 -8.40
CA ASN A 358 -5.26 13.58 -8.78
C ASN A 358 -3.96 12.98 -9.30
N LEU A 359 -3.68 11.74 -8.91
CA LEU A 359 -2.63 10.97 -9.56
C LEU A 359 -2.94 10.79 -11.04
N ILE A 360 -1.93 11.02 -11.87
CA ILE A 360 -2.01 10.82 -13.32
C ILE A 360 -1.19 9.58 -13.68
N SER A 361 -1.78 8.72 -14.50
CA SER A 361 -1.14 7.48 -14.92
C SER A 361 0.20 7.77 -15.59
N LYS A 362 1.17 6.88 -15.37
CA LYS A 362 2.48 6.97 -16.01
C LYS A 362 2.34 7.04 -17.53
N GLN A 363 1.48 6.21 -18.11
CA GLN A 363 1.23 6.17 -19.56
C GLN A 363 0.80 7.53 -20.13
N VAL A 364 -0.07 8.24 -19.41
CA VAL A 364 -0.51 9.58 -19.83
C VAL A 364 0.64 10.58 -19.73
N CYS A 365 1.37 10.58 -18.61
CA CYS A 365 2.48 11.54 -18.45
C CYS A 365 3.67 11.29 -19.38
N THR A 366 3.90 10.05 -19.80
CA THR A 366 4.92 9.71 -20.80
C THR A 366 4.45 9.90 -22.24
N SER A 367 3.24 10.41 -22.47
CA SER A 367 2.77 10.73 -23.83
C SER A 367 3.48 11.98 -24.37
N ALA A 368 3.55 12.10 -25.70
CA ALA A 368 4.24 13.20 -26.38
C ALA A 368 3.66 14.58 -26.03
N ASP A 369 2.36 14.63 -25.76
CA ASP A 369 1.61 15.82 -25.35
C ASP A 369 1.96 16.31 -23.93
N TYR A 370 2.65 15.48 -23.14
CA TYR A 370 3.01 15.72 -21.73
C TYR A 370 4.54 15.84 -21.59
N TYR A 371 5.20 14.88 -20.95
CA TYR A 371 6.65 14.91 -20.68
C TYR A 371 7.43 13.91 -21.53
N GLY A 372 6.77 12.99 -22.25
CA GLY A 372 7.46 12.03 -23.10
C GLY A 372 8.50 11.22 -22.33
N SER A 373 9.73 11.20 -22.85
CA SER A 373 10.88 10.50 -22.26
C SER A 373 11.53 11.21 -21.08
N LEU A 374 11.10 12.42 -20.72
CA LEU A 374 11.64 13.15 -19.57
C LEU A 374 11.17 12.56 -18.22
N LEU A 375 10.06 11.83 -18.22
CA LEU A 375 9.53 11.20 -17.00
C LEU A 375 10.14 9.80 -16.80
N THR A 376 10.90 9.61 -15.73
CA THR A 376 11.51 8.32 -15.39
C THR A 376 10.59 7.44 -14.53
N ASP A 377 10.96 6.17 -14.36
CA ASP A 377 10.24 5.19 -13.52
C ASP A 377 10.24 5.55 -12.02
N ASN A 378 11.16 6.42 -11.64
CA ASN A 378 11.36 6.96 -10.31
C ASN A 378 10.52 8.19 -10.01
N MET A 379 9.69 8.60 -10.96
CA MET A 379 8.82 9.75 -10.86
C MET A 379 7.33 9.35 -10.93
N LEU A 380 6.48 10.29 -10.52
CA LEU A 380 5.05 10.23 -10.71
C LEU A 380 4.51 11.62 -11.02
N CYS A 381 3.33 11.66 -11.63
CA CYS A 381 2.63 12.89 -11.90
C CYS A 381 1.39 13.02 -11.04
N ALA A 382 1.10 14.25 -10.63
CA ALA A 382 -0.20 14.58 -10.08
C ALA A 382 -0.58 16.01 -10.49
N GLY A 383 -1.85 16.22 -10.78
CA GLY A 383 -2.35 17.53 -11.18
C GLY A 383 -3.81 17.71 -10.83
N HIS A 384 -4.28 18.96 -10.76
CA HIS A 384 -5.69 19.22 -10.47
C HIS A 384 -6.59 18.81 -11.66
N PRO A 385 -7.77 18.19 -11.41
CA PRO A 385 -8.67 17.71 -12.47
C PRO A 385 -9.06 18.73 -13.55
N ASN A 386 -9.01 20.03 -13.20
CA ASN A 386 -9.39 21.15 -14.08
C ASN A 386 -8.19 22.02 -14.51
N TRP A 387 -6.94 21.60 -14.26
CA TRP A 387 -5.73 22.39 -14.56
C TRP A 387 -5.68 23.79 -13.92
N LYS A 388 -6.46 24.03 -12.85
CA LYS A 388 -6.54 25.33 -12.17
C LYS A 388 -5.62 25.47 -10.96
N ALA A 389 -4.98 24.38 -10.51
CA ALA A 389 -4.09 24.35 -9.36
C ALA A 389 -3.04 23.23 -9.52
N ASP A 390 -1.83 23.47 -9.06
CA ASP A 390 -0.71 22.51 -9.08
C ASP A 390 0.36 22.93 -8.06
N SER A 391 1.31 22.05 -7.73
CA SER A 391 2.52 22.42 -6.98
C SER A 391 3.31 23.48 -7.77
N CYS A 392 3.81 24.50 -7.09
CA CYS A 392 4.51 25.62 -7.74
C CYS A 392 5.90 25.83 -7.14
N LYS A 393 6.69 26.75 -7.72
CA LYS A 393 8.03 27.08 -7.23
C LYS A 393 8.00 27.42 -5.74
N GLY A 394 8.81 26.73 -4.92
CA GLY A 394 8.89 26.91 -3.47
C GLY A 394 8.13 25.87 -2.63
N ASP A 395 7.36 24.98 -3.26
CA ASP A 395 6.87 23.75 -2.62
C ASP A 395 7.89 22.61 -2.73
N SER A 396 8.98 22.80 -3.47
CA SER A 396 10.09 21.86 -3.68
C SER A 396 10.51 21.16 -2.38
N GLY A 397 10.61 19.84 -2.44
CA GLY A 397 10.90 18.97 -1.31
C GLY A 397 9.72 18.70 -0.38
N GLY A 398 8.59 19.39 -0.56
CA GLY A 398 7.37 19.20 0.21
C GLY A 398 6.65 17.87 -0.06
N PRO A 399 5.69 17.51 0.80
CA PRO A 399 4.94 16.26 0.71
C PRO A 399 3.87 16.26 -0.39
N LEU A 400 3.79 15.16 -1.13
CA LEU A 400 2.54 14.67 -1.73
C LEU A 400 2.04 13.48 -0.92
N VAL A 401 0.92 13.66 -0.23
CA VAL A 401 0.33 12.64 0.65
C VAL A 401 -0.99 12.12 0.12
N CYS A 402 -1.18 10.80 0.21
CA CYS A 402 -2.43 10.14 -0.14
C CYS A 402 -2.99 9.42 1.09
N GLU A 403 -4.31 9.44 1.27
CA GLU A 403 -4.95 8.75 2.40
C GLU A 403 -5.06 7.25 2.13
N ASP A 404 -4.52 6.43 3.02
CA ASP A 404 -4.70 4.97 3.04
C ASP A 404 -5.16 4.54 4.43
N ASN A 405 -6.30 3.85 4.51
CA ASN A 405 -6.88 3.36 5.76
C ASN A 405 -6.96 4.40 6.89
N GLY A 406 -7.25 5.66 6.55
CA GLY A 406 -7.38 6.76 7.51
C GLY A 406 -6.06 7.40 7.97
N ARG A 407 -4.92 7.01 7.37
CA ARG A 407 -3.60 7.62 7.60
C ARG A 407 -3.09 8.28 6.33
N MET A 408 -2.35 9.37 6.50
CA MET A 408 -1.67 10.04 5.39
C MET A 408 -0.31 9.40 5.13
N ILE A 409 -0.12 8.93 3.90
CA ILE A 409 1.08 8.25 3.42
C ILE A 409 1.84 9.18 2.49
N LEU A 410 3.16 9.34 2.69
CA LEU A 410 4.03 10.12 1.82
C LEU A 410 4.31 9.35 0.54
N TYR A 411 3.53 9.61 -0.51
CA TYR A 411 3.63 8.88 -1.77
C TYR A 411 4.59 9.55 -2.75
N GLY A 412 4.73 10.88 -2.68
CA GLY A 412 5.65 11.65 -3.50
C GLY A 412 6.34 12.78 -2.75
N ILE A 413 7.45 13.25 -3.31
CA ILE A 413 8.16 14.47 -2.89
C ILE A 413 8.10 15.45 -4.06
N VAL A 414 7.65 16.68 -3.81
CA VAL A 414 7.58 17.73 -4.84
C VAL A 414 8.98 17.96 -5.42
N SER A 415 9.14 17.80 -6.74
CA SER A 415 10.46 17.86 -7.40
C SER A 415 10.52 18.98 -8.42
N TRP A 416 9.86 18.83 -9.57
CA TRP A 416 9.89 19.81 -10.66
C TRP A 416 8.55 19.86 -11.42
N GLY A 417 8.42 20.81 -12.34
CA GLY A 417 7.24 20.98 -13.19
C GLY A 417 7.44 22.10 -14.22
N GLU A 418 6.65 22.06 -15.30
CA GLU A 418 6.65 23.12 -16.32
C GLU A 418 5.57 24.17 -16.00
N GLY A 419 6.00 25.21 -15.30
CA GLY A 419 5.10 26.24 -14.78
C GLY A 419 4.23 25.74 -13.64
N CYS A 420 3.22 26.54 -13.28
CA CYS A 420 2.30 26.21 -12.20
C CYS A 420 0.90 26.02 -12.77
N ALA A 421 0.40 24.79 -12.77
CA ALA A 421 -0.92 24.41 -13.30
C ALA A 421 -1.08 24.63 -14.81
N THR A 422 -0.04 24.35 -15.59
CA THR A 422 -0.10 24.40 -17.05
C THR A 422 -0.87 23.19 -17.58
N GLU A 423 -1.78 23.40 -18.55
CA GLU A 423 -2.55 22.30 -19.14
C GLU A 423 -1.62 21.25 -19.76
N LYS A 424 -1.89 19.95 -19.51
CA LYS A 424 -1.06 18.80 -19.93
C LYS A 424 0.37 18.78 -19.36
N LYS A 425 0.70 19.67 -18.42
CA LYS A 425 2.02 19.75 -17.77
C LYS A 425 1.84 19.71 -16.24
N PRO A 426 1.44 18.56 -15.69
CA PRO A 426 1.21 18.41 -14.26
C PRO A 426 2.51 18.40 -13.45
N GLY A 427 2.44 18.71 -12.16
CA GLY A 427 3.59 18.57 -11.26
C GLY A 427 4.19 17.17 -11.29
N VAL A 428 5.53 17.13 -11.22
CA VAL A 428 6.33 15.90 -11.17
C VAL A 428 6.93 15.74 -9.79
N TYR A 429 6.79 14.53 -9.26
CA TYR A 429 7.16 14.18 -7.90
C TYR A 429 8.08 12.96 -7.92
N THR A 430 9.05 12.93 -7.01
CA THR A 430 9.86 11.73 -6.76
C THR A 430 8.99 10.66 -6.11
N ARG A 431 8.95 9.45 -6.68
CA ARG A 431 8.11 8.33 -6.21
C ARG A 431 8.73 7.65 -5.00
N VAL A 432 8.22 7.92 -3.80
CA VAL A 432 8.83 7.47 -2.52
C VAL A 432 8.88 5.95 -2.38
N THR A 433 7.93 5.21 -2.94
CA THR A 433 7.91 3.73 -2.89
C THR A 433 9.18 3.11 -3.45
N ASN A 434 9.83 3.75 -4.41
CA ASN A 434 11.08 3.26 -5.01
C ASN A 434 12.29 3.45 -4.09
N TYR A 435 12.20 4.33 -3.09
CA TYR A 435 13.33 4.73 -2.22
C TYR A 435 13.21 4.22 -0.78
N ILE A 436 12.20 3.41 -0.43
CA ILE A 436 12.03 2.93 0.95
C ILE A 436 13.27 2.21 1.47
N LYS A 437 13.87 1.31 0.68
CA LYS A 437 15.11 0.63 1.04
C LYS A 437 16.27 1.61 1.26
N TRP A 438 16.39 2.62 0.41
CA TRP A 438 17.43 3.64 0.54
C TRP A 438 17.22 4.51 1.79
N ILE A 439 15.97 4.89 2.08
CA ILE A 439 15.61 5.63 3.29
C ILE A 439 16.00 4.83 4.53
N GLU A 440 15.59 3.56 4.61
CA GLU A 440 15.87 2.69 5.75
C GLU A 440 17.38 2.44 5.97
N GLN A 441 18.18 2.39 4.90
CA GLN A 441 19.63 2.16 4.99
C GLN A 441 20.41 3.40 5.45
N ASN A 442 19.86 4.59 5.29
CA ASN A 442 20.55 5.86 5.57
C ASN A 442 19.96 6.60 6.80
N MET A 443 18.87 6.09 7.38
CA MET A 443 18.33 6.52 8.69
C MET A 443 19.01 5.79 9.85
#